data_AF-A0A367R159-F1
#
_entry.id   AF-A0A367R159-F1
#
_cell.length_a   1.000
_cell.length_b   1.000
_cell.length_c   1.000
_cell.angle_alpha   90.00
_cell.angle_beta   90.00
_cell.angle_gamma   90.00
#
_symmetry.space_group_name_H-M   'P 1'
#
loop_
_entity.id
_entity.type
_entity.pdbx_description
1 polymer ?
#
loop_
_entity_poly.entity_id
_entity_poly.type
_entity_poly.pdbx_seq_one_letter_code
_entity_poly.pdbx_strand_id
1 'polypeptide(L)'
;MSKITILRDELELSEYEQLVTAQNFPAIASLLNQKPLINNPVPQEKLPKQLTLVDLFQQGITPQEALETFKIPGLLDRIEMVINANDRINISILFEIVKTFISQNSKDNLTALLALTEPDPNWQAQIPGQSRAEELKIYPVNEQEVQEALN
;
A
#
# COMPACT_ATOMS: atom_id res chain seq x y z
N MET A 1 -22.37 -4.30 31.80
CA MET A 1 -21.15 -4.71 32.53
C MET A 1 -20.19 -3.54 32.50
N SER A 2 -19.53 -3.18 33.60
CA SER A 2 -18.62 -2.02 33.63
C SER A 2 -17.27 -2.38 33.01
N LYS A 3 -16.50 -1.37 32.58
CA LYS A 3 -15.13 -1.55 32.09
C LYS A 3 -14.25 -2.30 33.10
N ILE A 4 -14.33 -1.94 34.38
CA ILE A 4 -13.57 -2.58 35.47
C ILE A 4 -13.98 -4.03 35.66
N THR A 5 -15.27 -4.37 35.55
CA THR A 5 -15.71 -5.77 35.62
C THR A 5 -15.16 -6.59 34.45
N ILE A 6 -15.25 -6.08 33.22
CA ILE A 6 -14.71 -6.77 32.04
C ILE A 6 -13.19 -6.96 32.16
N LEU A 7 -12.49 -5.92 32.63
CA LEU A 7 -11.04 -5.99 32.83
C LEU A 7 -10.69 -7.00 33.93
N ARG A 8 -11.43 -7.05 35.03
CA ARG A 8 -11.22 -8.05 36.07
C ARG A 8 -11.37 -9.47 35.54
N ASP A 9 -12.46 -9.74 34.82
CA ASP A 9 -12.74 -11.08 34.27
C ASP A 9 -11.64 -11.50 33.26
N GLU A 10 -11.15 -10.56 32.44
CA GLU A 10 -10.04 -10.81 31.51
C GLU A 10 -8.72 -11.10 32.24
N LEU A 11 -8.43 -10.43 33.36
CA LEU A 11 -7.21 -10.61 34.14
C LEU A 11 -7.15 -11.95 34.89
N GLU A 12 -8.24 -12.72 34.94
CA GLU A 12 -8.26 -14.09 35.47
C GLU A 12 -7.64 -15.11 34.50
N LEU A 13 -7.39 -14.74 33.23
CA LEU A 13 -6.79 -15.62 32.23
C LEU A 13 -5.30 -15.88 32.55
N SER A 14 -4.86 -17.12 32.30
CA SER A 14 -3.49 -17.58 32.60
C SER A 14 -2.40 -16.77 31.89
N GLU A 15 -2.73 -16.06 30.81
CA GLU A 15 -1.80 -15.22 30.07
C GLU A 15 -1.33 -13.98 30.87
N TYR A 16 -2.09 -13.54 31.87
CA TYR A 16 -1.75 -12.39 32.71
C TYR A 16 -1.15 -12.78 34.08
N GLU A 17 -1.21 -14.06 34.47
CA GLU A 17 -0.88 -14.54 35.83
C GLU A 17 0.48 -14.06 36.35
N GLN A 18 1.52 -14.14 35.51
CA GLN A 18 2.88 -13.72 35.87
C GLN A 18 2.97 -12.20 36.09
N LEU A 19 2.30 -11.42 35.24
CA LEU A 19 2.30 -9.96 35.32
C LEU A 19 1.46 -9.46 36.50
N VAL A 20 0.34 -10.12 36.78
CA VAL A 20 -0.52 -9.85 37.95
C VAL A 20 0.24 -10.16 39.25
N THR A 21 0.89 -11.31 39.33
CA THR A 21 1.71 -11.69 40.50
C THR A 21 2.87 -10.71 40.74
N ALA A 22 3.49 -10.24 39.65
CA ALA A 22 4.54 -9.21 39.71
C ALA A 22 4.01 -7.79 39.94
N GLN A 23 2.68 -7.59 40.01
CA GLN A 23 2.02 -6.28 40.07
C GLN A 23 2.49 -5.31 38.97
N ASN A 24 2.82 -5.85 37.78
CA ASN A 24 3.32 -5.06 36.65
C ASN A 24 2.15 -4.51 35.82
N PHE A 25 1.34 -3.65 36.43
CA PHE A 25 0.18 -3.03 35.79
C PHE A 25 0.49 -2.26 34.51
N PRO A 26 1.62 -1.54 34.38
CA PRO A 26 2.00 -0.90 33.12
C PRO A 26 2.19 -1.92 31.98
N ALA A 27 2.79 -3.08 32.27
CA ALA A 27 2.98 -4.12 31.25
C ALA A 27 1.66 -4.77 30.83
N ILE A 28 0.73 -5.00 31.77
CA ILE A 28 -0.61 -5.52 31.46
C ILE A 28 -1.37 -4.54 30.58
N ALA A 29 -1.39 -3.25 30.94
CA ALA A 29 -2.02 -2.21 30.14
C ALA A 29 -1.42 -2.12 28.73
N SER A 30 -0.08 -2.22 28.62
CA SER A 30 0.62 -2.25 27.34
C SER A 30 0.21 -3.45 26.50
N LEU A 31 0.17 -4.66 27.09
CA LEU A 31 -0.22 -5.89 26.41
C LEU A 31 -1.67 -5.84 25.91
N LEU A 32 -2.61 -5.39 26.74
CA LEU A 32 -4.02 -5.25 26.38
C LEU A 32 -4.25 -4.24 25.25
N ASN A 33 -3.46 -3.18 25.18
CA ASN A 33 -3.56 -2.15 24.15
C ASN A 33 -2.70 -2.46 22.91
N GLN A 34 -1.88 -3.51 22.94
CA GLN A 34 -1.02 -3.88 21.83
C GLN A 34 -1.89 -4.30 20.63
N LYS A 35 -1.63 -3.70 19.47
CA LYS A 35 -2.27 -4.09 18.21
C LYS A 35 -1.37 -5.11 17.50
N PRO A 36 -1.72 -6.41 17.49
CA PRO A 36 -0.93 -7.38 16.75
C PRO A 36 -0.98 -7.08 15.25
N LEU A 37 0.07 -7.44 14.53
CA LEU A 37 0.05 -7.42 13.07
C LEU A 37 -0.79 -8.61 12.57
N ILE A 38 -1.81 -8.31 11.77
CA ILE A 38 -2.63 -9.32 11.10
C ILE A 38 -2.41 -9.26 9.60
N ASN A 39 -2.67 -10.37 8.90
CA ASN A 39 -2.67 -10.36 7.45
C ASN A 39 -3.68 -9.34 6.93
N ASN A 40 -3.27 -8.55 5.95
CA ASN A 40 -4.16 -7.60 5.31
C ASN A 40 -5.29 -8.37 4.59
N PRO A 41 -6.56 -8.17 4.96
CA PRO A 41 -7.67 -8.87 4.30
C PRO A 41 -7.93 -8.34 2.88
N VAL A 42 -7.39 -7.16 2.55
CA VAL A 42 -7.47 -6.60 1.20
C VAL A 42 -6.34 -7.20 0.37
N PRO A 43 -6.65 -7.93 -0.72
CA PRO A 43 -5.63 -8.46 -1.62
C PRO A 43 -4.77 -7.35 -2.23
N GLN A 44 -3.50 -7.66 -2.53
CA GLN A 44 -2.65 -6.72 -3.25
C GLN A 44 -3.20 -6.49 -4.67
N GLU A 45 -3.48 -5.24 -5.00
CA GLU A 45 -3.94 -4.85 -6.32
C GLU A 45 -2.76 -4.66 -7.29
N LYS A 46 -3.08 -4.77 -8.58
CA LYS A 46 -2.17 -4.43 -9.68
C LYS A 46 -2.60 -3.09 -10.26
N LEU A 47 -1.77 -2.06 -10.09
CA LEU A 47 -2.02 -0.72 -10.60
C LEU A 47 -1.35 -0.54 -11.97
N PRO A 48 -1.83 0.38 -12.83
CA PRO A 48 -1.12 0.71 -14.07
C PRO A 48 0.32 1.10 -13.78
N LYS A 49 1.28 0.42 -14.42
CA LYS A 49 2.72 0.65 -14.20
C LYS A 49 3.06 2.09 -14.55
N GLN A 50 3.76 2.82 -13.70
CA GLN A 50 4.33 4.11 -14.10
C GLN A 50 5.36 3.87 -15.22
N LEU A 51 5.04 4.32 -16.43
CA LEU A 51 5.95 4.19 -17.57
C LEU A 51 7.12 5.16 -17.41
N THR A 52 8.21 4.85 -18.11
CA THR A 52 9.38 5.72 -18.24
C THR A 52 9.73 5.93 -19.71
N LEU A 53 10.54 6.95 -20.03
CA LEU A 53 11.14 7.08 -21.36
C LEU A 53 12.00 5.85 -21.71
N VAL A 54 12.60 5.20 -20.71
CA VAL A 54 13.37 3.97 -20.92
C VAL A 54 12.47 2.83 -21.41
N ASP A 55 11.28 2.66 -20.83
CA ASP A 55 10.30 1.66 -21.31
C ASP A 55 9.93 1.92 -22.79
N LEU A 56 9.73 3.19 -23.15
CA LEU A 56 9.42 3.58 -24.52
C LEU A 56 10.53 3.20 -25.50
N PHE A 57 11.79 3.49 -25.19
CA PHE A 57 12.92 3.24 -26.10
C PHE A 57 13.44 1.80 -26.10
N GLN A 58 13.26 1.05 -25.01
CA GLN A 58 13.70 -0.34 -24.94
C GLN A 58 12.68 -1.32 -25.48
N GLN A 59 11.38 -1.01 -25.31
CA GLN A 59 10.30 -1.97 -25.58
C GLN A 59 9.26 -1.41 -26.54
N GLY A 60 9.00 -0.10 -26.50
CA GLY A 60 7.92 0.54 -27.28
C GLY A 60 8.23 0.68 -28.76
N ILE A 61 9.36 1.29 -29.10
CA ILE A 61 9.76 1.60 -30.48
C ILE A 61 11.23 1.24 -30.73
N THR A 62 11.58 1.03 -32.00
CA THR A 62 12.98 0.83 -32.38
C THR A 62 13.77 2.14 -32.32
N PRO A 63 15.13 2.10 -32.21
CA PRO A 63 15.94 3.31 -32.27
C PRO A 63 15.74 4.12 -33.57
N GLN A 64 15.53 3.44 -34.70
CA GLN A 64 15.28 4.12 -35.98
C GLN A 64 13.95 4.87 -35.97
N GLU A 65 12.89 4.26 -35.44
CA GLU A 65 11.58 4.89 -35.28
C GLU A 65 11.62 6.04 -34.27
N ALA A 66 12.39 5.90 -33.19
CA ALA A 66 12.62 6.98 -32.23
C ALA A 66 13.22 8.22 -32.92
N LEU A 67 14.24 8.04 -33.76
CA LEU A 67 14.83 9.13 -34.53
C LEU A 67 13.82 9.81 -35.46
N GLU A 68 12.90 9.08 -36.07
CA GLU A 68 11.82 9.66 -36.88
C GLU A 68 10.83 10.47 -36.02
N THR A 69 10.45 9.96 -34.84
CA THR A 69 9.57 10.69 -33.92
C THR A 69 10.20 11.96 -33.36
N PHE A 70 11.53 12.00 -33.17
CA PHE A 70 12.25 13.17 -32.70
C PHE A 70 12.29 14.33 -33.70
N LYS A 71 12.01 14.05 -34.98
CA LYS A 71 11.88 15.12 -35.99
C LYS A 71 10.65 15.99 -35.76
N ILE A 72 9.70 15.55 -34.94
CA ILE A 72 8.49 16.30 -34.60
C ILE A 72 8.83 17.27 -33.46
N PRO A 73 8.84 18.61 -33.72
CA PRO A 73 9.29 19.58 -32.72
C PRO A 73 8.46 19.51 -31.43
N GLY A 74 9.15 19.36 -30.29
CA GLY A 74 8.54 19.34 -28.95
C GLY A 74 7.74 18.09 -28.60
N LEU A 75 7.73 17.04 -29.45
CA LEU A 75 7.00 15.80 -29.15
C LEU A 75 7.65 15.05 -27.98
N LEU A 76 8.97 14.92 -27.98
CA LEU A 76 9.70 14.21 -26.92
C LEU A 76 9.48 14.88 -25.55
N ASP A 77 9.60 16.20 -25.48
CA ASP A 77 9.37 16.95 -24.23
C ASP A 77 7.95 16.75 -23.69
N ARG A 78 6.96 16.71 -24.60
CA ARG A 78 5.56 16.44 -24.22
C ARG A 78 5.37 15.01 -23.74
N ILE A 79 5.98 14.03 -24.42
CA ILE A 79 5.95 12.63 -24.01
C ILE A 79 6.58 12.48 -22.63
N GLU A 80 7.76 13.06 -22.41
CA GLU A 80 8.45 13.04 -21.13
C GLU A 80 7.60 13.68 -20.02
N MET A 81 7.01 14.84 -20.29
CA MET A 81 6.13 15.54 -19.35
C MET A 81 4.94 14.66 -18.92
N VAL A 82 4.23 14.03 -19.87
CA VAL A 82 3.05 13.21 -19.54
C VAL A 82 3.44 11.88 -18.88
N ILE A 83 4.58 11.31 -19.26
CA ILE A 83 5.14 10.10 -18.64
C ILE A 83 5.52 10.39 -17.18
N ASN A 84 6.22 11.50 -16.94
CA ASN A 84 6.61 11.93 -15.59
C ASN A 84 5.39 12.27 -14.72
N ALA A 85 4.32 12.83 -15.33
CA ALA A 85 3.05 13.06 -14.66
C ALA A 85 2.20 11.78 -14.47
N ASN A 86 2.61 10.65 -15.03
CA ASN A 86 1.84 9.41 -15.13
C ASN A 86 0.41 9.62 -15.69
N ASP A 87 0.25 10.59 -16.60
CA ASP A 87 -1.05 10.93 -17.18
C ASP A 87 -1.38 9.94 -18.30
N ARG A 88 -2.00 8.82 -17.93
CA ARG A 88 -2.31 7.71 -18.86
C ARG A 88 -3.17 8.13 -20.04
N ILE A 89 -4.06 9.10 -19.85
CA ILE A 89 -4.93 9.58 -20.91
C ILE A 89 -4.08 10.32 -21.95
N ASN A 90 -3.25 11.26 -21.50
CA ASN A 90 -2.40 12.02 -22.41
C ASN A 90 -1.26 11.19 -23.00
N ILE A 91 -0.72 10.19 -22.28
CA ILE A 91 0.22 9.21 -22.83
C ILE A 91 -0.45 8.46 -23.98
N SER A 92 -1.68 7.95 -23.79
CA SER A 92 -2.40 7.24 -24.84
C SER A 92 -2.63 8.11 -26.08
N ILE A 93 -3.01 9.38 -25.90
CA ILE A 93 -3.22 10.33 -27.01
C ILE A 93 -1.92 10.57 -27.78
N LEU A 94 -0.80 10.80 -27.07
CA LEU A 94 0.51 11.01 -27.72
C LEU A 94 1.00 9.74 -28.42
N PHE A 95 0.71 8.56 -27.87
CA PHE A 95 1.04 7.29 -28.51
C PHE A 95 0.26 7.11 -29.81
N GLU A 96 -1.02 7.50 -29.89
CA GLU A 96 -1.76 7.47 -31.16
C GLU A 96 -1.13 8.36 -32.24
N ILE A 97 -0.55 9.51 -31.87
CA ILE A 97 0.20 10.35 -32.80
C ILE A 97 1.47 9.62 -33.26
N VAL A 98 2.26 9.09 -32.32
CA VAL A 98 3.50 8.34 -32.61
C VAL A 98 3.22 7.12 -33.50
N LYS A 99 2.11 6.41 -33.28
CA LYS A 99 1.70 5.24 -34.07
C LYS A 99 1.63 5.53 -35.57
N THR A 100 1.36 6.77 -36.00
CA THR A 100 1.32 7.12 -37.43
C THR A 100 2.68 7.06 -38.14
N PHE A 101 3.79 7.02 -37.40
CA PHE A 101 5.16 7.09 -37.92
C PHE A 101 5.98 5.81 -37.72
N ILE A 102 5.39 4.77 -37.13
CA ILE A 102 6.10 3.55 -36.73
C ILE A 102 5.47 2.29 -37.35
N SER A 103 6.24 1.20 -37.35
CA SER A 103 5.82 -0.12 -37.81
C SER A 103 4.67 -0.69 -36.97
N GLN A 104 3.91 -1.63 -37.55
CA GLN A 104 2.83 -2.30 -36.83
C GLN A 104 3.32 -2.99 -35.55
N ASN A 105 4.49 -3.62 -35.58
CA ASN A 105 5.08 -4.25 -34.41
C ASN A 105 5.28 -3.25 -33.25
N SER A 106 5.81 -2.07 -33.55
CA SER A 106 6.00 -1.03 -32.52
C SER A 106 4.66 -0.44 -32.05
N LYS A 107 3.62 -0.36 -32.90
CA LYS A 107 2.27 0.02 -32.45
C LYS A 107 1.70 -0.96 -31.42
N ASP A 108 1.91 -2.26 -31.66
CA ASP A 108 1.45 -3.33 -30.77
C ASP A 108 2.22 -3.26 -29.44
N ASN A 109 3.54 -3.02 -29.49
CA ASN A 109 4.37 -2.81 -28.31
C ASN A 109 3.94 -1.59 -27.47
N LEU A 110 3.68 -0.44 -28.10
CA LEU A 110 3.17 0.75 -27.39
C LEU A 110 1.84 0.46 -26.68
N THR A 111 0.97 -0.33 -27.32
CA THR A 111 -0.30 -0.75 -26.73
C THR A 111 -0.07 -1.70 -25.55
N ALA A 112 0.88 -2.62 -25.67
CA ALA A 112 1.27 -3.53 -24.59
C ALA A 112 1.87 -2.77 -23.39
N LEU A 113 2.67 -1.73 -23.62
CA LEU A 113 3.18 -0.87 -22.54
C LEU A 113 2.05 -0.22 -21.74
N LEU A 114 1.00 0.26 -22.40
CA LEU A 114 -0.18 0.82 -21.74
C LEU A 114 -1.02 -0.21 -20.96
N ALA A 115 -0.81 -1.50 -21.19
CA ALA A 115 -1.45 -2.58 -20.43
C ALA A 115 -0.60 -3.07 -19.26
N LEU A 116 0.67 -2.63 -19.14
CA LEU A 116 1.53 -3.05 -18.03
C LEU A 116 0.98 -2.57 -16.69
N THR A 117 1.09 -3.46 -15.71
CA THR A 117 0.71 -3.21 -14.33
C THR A 117 1.84 -3.57 -13.38
N GLU A 118 1.91 -2.88 -12.25
CA GLU A 118 2.80 -3.20 -11.13
C GLU A 118 2.02 -3.37 -9.83
N PRO A 119 2.53 -4.16 -8.87
CA PRO A 119 1.90 -4.26 -7.56
C PRO A 119 1.83 -2.89 -6.89
N ASP A 120 0.74 -2.58 -6.18
CA ASP A 120 0.65 -1.33 -5.41
C ASP A 120 1.82 -1.22 -4.42
N PRO A 121 2.70 -0.20 -4.56
CA PRO A 121 3.86 -0.03 -3.69
C PRO A 121 3.48 0.39 -2.26
N ASN A 122 2.27 0.91 -2.04
CA ASN A 122 1.79 1.33 -0.73
C ASN A 122 1.03 0.21 0.00
N TRP A 123 0.74 -0.89 -0.68
CA TRP A 123 0.08 -2.03 -0.06
C TRP A 123 1.02 -2.72 0.93
N GLN A 124 0.50 -3.02 2.12
CA GLN A 124 1.22 -3.75 3.16
C GLN A 124 0.61 -5.13 3.35
N ALA A 125 1.46 -6.16 3.43
CA ALA A 125 1.04 -7.55 3.65
C ALA A 125 0.42 -7.77 5.04
N GLN A 126 0.86 -6.98 6.01
CA GLN A 126 0.33 -6.99 7.36
C GLN A 126 -0.05 -5.58 7.79
N ILE A 127 -1.16 -5.48 8.52
CA ILE A 127 -1.67 -4.22 9.08
C ILE A 127 -1.91 -4.39 10.58
N PRO A 128 -1.89 -3.32 11.37
CA PRO A 128 -2.31 -3.38 12.76
C PRO A 128 -3.76 -3.88 12.86
N GLY A 129 -3.97 -4.95 13.62
CA GLY A 129 -5.29 -5.48 13.95
C GLY A 129 -5.96 -4.72 15.10
N GLN A 130 -6.99 -5.33 15.69
CA GLN A 130 -7.58 -4.85 16.93
C GLN A 130 -6.74 -5.33 18.12
N SER A 131 -6.53 -4.45 19.09
CA SER A 131 -5.99 -4.84 20.39
C SER A 131 -7.04 -5.60 21.20
N ARG A 132 -6.59 -6.39 22.19
CA ARG A 132 -7.50 -7.11 23.08
C ARG A 132 -8.47 -6.18 23.82
N ALA A 133 -7.98 -5.01 24.24
CA ALA A 133 -8.81 -3.97 24.84
C ALA A 133 -9.88 -3.41 23.88
N GLU A 134 -9.60 -3.33 22.58
CA GLU A 134 -10.60 -2.93 21.57
C GLU A 134 -11.64 -4.02 21.34
N GLU A 135 -11.22 -5.30 21.25
CA GLU A 135 -12.12 -6.45 21.13
C GLU A 135 -13.13 -6.49 22.28
N LEU A 136 -12.65 -6.23 23.50
CA LEU A 136 -13.44 -6.17 24.73
C LEU A 136 -14.20 -4.84 24.91
N LYS A 137 -14.01 -3.86 24.02
CA LYS A 137 -14.61 -2.51 24.07
C LYS A 137 -14.27 -1.71 25.35
N ILE A 138 -13.08 -1.92 25.89
CA ILE A 138 -12.54 -1.24 27.07
C ILE A 138 -11.36 -0.32 26.75
N TYR A 139 -10.94 -0.23 25.49
CA TYR A 139 -9.82 0.60 25.05
C TYR A 139 -10.03 2.11 25.33
N PRO A 140 -8.97 2.85 25.68
CA PRO A 140 -7.65 2.35 26.09
C PRO A 140 -7.67 1.90 27.55
N VAL A 141 -6.86 0.90 27.90
CA VAL A 141 -6.64 0.48 29.31
C VAL A 141 -5.40 1.16 29.86
N ASN A 142 -5.46 1.77 31.03
CA ASN A 142 -4.28 2.30 31.72
C ASN A 142 -3.92 1.51 32.98
N GLU A 143 -2.75 1.78 33.56
CA GLU A 143 -2.25 1.06 34.75
C GLU A 143 -3.14 1.22 35.98
N GLN A 144 -3.80 2.37 36.16
CA GLN A 144 -4.69 2.63 37.28
C GLN A 144 -5.96 1.78 37.18
N GLU A 145 -6.51 1.63 35.98
CA GLU A 145 -7.68 0.78 35.73
C GLU A 145 -7.36 -0.70 35.96
N VAL A 146 -6.16 -1.15 35.59
CA VAL A 146 -5.68 -2.51 35.89
C VAL A 146 -5.57 -2.71 37.39
N GLN A 147 -4.99 -1.74 38.12
CA GLN A 147 -4.88 -1.82 39.57
C GLN A 147 -6.26 -1.82 40.24
N GLU A 148 -7.22 -1.01 39.78
CA GLU A 148 -8.59 -0.97 40.30
C GLU A 148 -9.34 -2.30 40.05
N ALA A 149 -9.11 -2.95 38.91
CA ALA A 149 -9.75 -4.23 38.61
C ALA A 149 -9.30 -5.38 39.53
N LEU A 150 -8.06 -5.33 40.03
CA LEU A 150 -7.45 -6.34 40.90
C LEU A 150 -7.69 -6.12 42.41
N ASN A 151 -8.18 -4.94 42.80
CA ASN A 151 -8.57 -4.61 44.17
C ASN A 151 -10.07 -4.88 44.42
#